data_AF-A0A843BEQ9-F1
#
_entry.id   AF-A0A843BEQ9-F1
#
_cell.length_a   1.000
_cell.length_b   1.000
_cell.length_c   1.000
_cell.angle_alpha   90.00
_cell.angle_beta   90.00
_cell.angle_gamma   90.00
#
_symmetry.space_group_name_H-M   'P 1'
#
loop_
_entity.id
_entity.type
_entity.pdbx_description
1 polymer ?
#
loop_
_entity_poly.entity_id
_entity_poly.type
_entity_poly.pdbx_seq_one_letter_code
_entity_poly.pdbx_strand_id
1 'polypeptide(L)'
;MAGHASPDQMRYELDTMLARINALEVTAKDEFQISVAKILRELVLGQIRALDEFGHHKKAMDLLTLEIFKSRSAGTSGQEPGAS
;
A
#
# COMPACT_ATOMS: atom_id res chain seq x y z
N MET A 1 -5.58 14.66 16.82
CA MET A 1 -5.68 13.89 15.56
C MET A 1 -4.61 12.82 15.60
N ALA A 2 -4.98 11.54 15.75
CA ALA A 2 -4.00 10.46 15.63
C ALA A 2 -3.51 10.46 14.18
N GLY A 3 -2.23 10.80 13.97
CA GLY A 3 -1.65 10.80 12.63
C GLY A 3 -1.66 9.38 12.08
N HIS A 4 -2.25 9.19 10.90
CA HIS A 4 -2.07 7.94 10.16
C HIS A 4 -0.57 7.75 9.92
N ALA A 5 -0.02 6.60 10.33
CA ALA A 5 1.37 6.25 10.01
C ALA A 5 1.56 6.35 8.49
N SER A 6 2.65 7.01 8.05
CA SER A 6 2.91 7.10 6.62
C SER A 6 3.18 5.70 6.04
N PRO A 7 2.97 5.47 4.73
CA PRO A 7 3.39 4.23 4.08
C PRO A 7 4.85 3.87 4.38
N ASP A 8 5.74 4.85 4.41
CA ASP A 8 7.16 4.63 4.73
C ASP A 8 7.38 4.19 6.18
N GLN A 9 6.64 4.76 7.14
CA GLN A 9 6.68 4.33 8.54
C GLN A 9 6.15 2.89 8.68
N MET A 10 5.02 2.57 8.04
CA MET A 10 4.49 1.21 8.03
C MET A 10 5.47 0.22 7.38
N ARG A 11 6.11 0.60 6.28
CA ARG A 11 7.13 -0.21 5.61
C ARG A 11 8.31 -0.50 6.54
N TYR A 12 8.82 0.53 7.21
CA TYR A 12 9.92 0.41 8.17
C TYR A 12 9.57 -0.51 9.35
N GLU A 13 8.36 -0.39 9.89
CA GLU A 13 7.89 -1.25 10.97
C GLU A 13 7.77 -2.71 10.53
N LEU A 14 7.24 -2.97 9.33
CA LEU A 14 7.14 -4.31 8.76
C LEU A 14 8.51 -4.93 8.49
N ASP A 15 9.48 -4.16 7.97
CA ASP A 15 10.86 -4.62 7.79
C ASP A 15 11.54 -4.94 9.13
N THR A 16 11.28 -4.12 10.14
CA THR A 16 11.76 -4.36 11.51
C THR A 16 11.13 -5.64 12.08
N MET A 17 9.84 -5.89 11.86
CA MET A 17 9.18 -7.12 12.27
C MET A 17 9.75 -8.34 11.55
N LEU A 18 9.98 -8.24 10.24
CA LEU A 18 10.58 -9.31 9.45
C LEU A 18 11.98 -9.69 9.97
N ALA A 19 12.82 -8.70 10.28
CA ALA A 19 14.14 -8.93 10.87
C ALA A 19 14.06 -9.65 12.22
N ARG A 20 13.11 -9.25 13.09
CA ARG A 20 12.87 -9.91 14.39
C ARG A 20 12.35 -11.33 14.24
N ILE A 21 11.46 -11.59 13.29
CA ILE A 21 10.93 -12.94 13.01
C ILE A 21 12.04 -13.85 12.50
N ASN A 22 12.93 -13.35 11.64
CA ASN A 22 14.09 -14.11 11.18
C ASN A 22 15.02 -14.47 12.34
N ALA A 23 15.26 -13.55 13.28
CA ALA A 23 16.01 -13.85 14.50
C ALA A 23 15.28 -14.88 15.38
N LEU A 24 13.95 -14.79 15.49
CA LEU A 24 13.13 -15.76 16.23
C LEU A 24 13.29 -17.17 15.66
N GLU A 25 13.23 -17.32 14.33
CA GLU A 25 13.39 -18.61 13.66
C GLU A 25 14.77 -19.23 13.92
N VAL A 26 15.84 -18.43 13.90
CA VAL A 26 17.21 -18.90 14.19
C VAL A 26 17.36 -19.36 15.64
N THR A 27 16.63 -18.75 16.57
CA THR A 27 16.71 -19.06 18.01
C THR A 27 15.67 -20.08 18.50
N ALA A 28 14.78 -20.53 17.62
CA ALA A 28 13.71 -21.45 17.96
C ALA A 28 14.27 -22.81 18.43
N LYS A 29 13.67 -23.36 19.50
CA LYS A 29 14.19 -24.57 20.17
C LYS A 29 13.50 -25.87 19.76
N ASP A 30 12.35 -25.76 19.10
CA ASP A 30 11.53 -26.90 18.69
C ASP A 30 10.79 -26.60 17.37
N GLU A 31 10.29 -27.67 16.74
CA GLU A 31 9.55 -27.62 15.47
C GLU A 31 8.29 -26.75 15.54
N PHE A 32 7.64 -26.68 16.70
CA PHE A 32 6.45 -25.85 16.88
C PHE A 32 6.83 -24.36 16.80
N GLN A 33 7.88 -23.95 17.52
CA GLN A 33 8.40 -22.57 17.47
C GLN A 33 8.89 -22.19 16.07
N ILE A 34 9.58 -23.10 15.36
CA ILE A 34 10.01 -22.90 13.97
C ILE A 34 8.79 -22.68 13.06
N SER A 35 7.76 -23.52 13.21
CA SER A 35 6.53 -23.43 12.42
C SER A 35 5.78 -22.12 12.67
N VAL A 36 5.70 -21.68 13.93
CA VAL A 36 5.13 -20.38 14.29
C VAL A 36 5.92 -19.23 13.66
N ALA A 37 7.25 -19.26 13.73
CA ALA A 37 8.11 -18.24 13.13
C ALA A 37 7.90 -18.15 11.60
N LYS A 38 7.76 -19.29 10.91
CA LYS A 38 7.44 -19.36 9.48
C LYS A 38 6.10 -18.72 9.14
N ILE A 39 5.05 -19.05 9.90
CA ILE A 39 3.70 -18.47 9.71
C ILE A 39 3.74 -16.94 9.88
N LEU A 40 4.41 -16.45 10.93
CA LEU A 40 4.55 -15.02 11.18
C LEU A 40 5.29 -14.31 10.04
N ARG A 41 6.33 -14.94 9.48
CA ARG A 41 7.09 -14.39 8.35
C ARG A 41 6.21 -14.22 7.12
N GLU A 42 5.45 -15.25 6.77
CA GLU A 42 4.55 -15.20 5.62
C GLU A 42 3.46 -14.14 5.80
N LEU A 43 2.96 -13.96 7.02
CA LEU A 43 1.99 -12.90 7.33
C LEU A 43 2.59 -11.51 7.11
N VAL A 44 3.79 -11.24 7.64
CA VAL A 44 4.46 -9.94 7.47
C VAL A 44 4.84 -9.69 6.01
N LEU A 45 5.34 -10.71 5.30
CA LEU A 45 5.61 -10.60 3.86
C LEU A 45 4.33 -10.32 3.05
N GLY A 46 3.20 -10.92 3.44
CA GLY A 46 1.89 -10.62 2.87
C GLY A 46 1.49 -9.16 3.08
N GLN A 47 1.71 -8.62 4.29
CA GLN A 47 1.42 -7.21 4.60
C GLN A 47 2.32 -6.25 3.83
N ILE A 48 3.60 -6.58 3.66
CA ILE A 48 4.54 -5.80 2.83
C ILE A 48 4.03 -5.72 1.38
N ARG A 49 3.70 -6.87 0.78
CA ARG A 49 3.17 -6.92 -0.59
C ARG A 49 1.87 -6.12 -0.72
N ALA A 50 0.95 -6.28 0.23
CA ALA A 50 -0.30 -5.54 0.23
C ALA A 50 -0.10 -4.02 0.30
N LEU A 51 0.89 -3.54 1.06
CA LEU A 51 1.24 -2.11 1.13
C LEU A 51 1.73 -1.59 -0.21
N ASP A 52 2.64 -2.33 -0.86
CA ASP A 52 3.18 -1.96 -2.17
C ASP A 52 2.08 -1.96 -3.25
N GLU A 53 1.24 -2.99 -3.26
CA GLU A 53 0.09 -3.10 -4.16
C GLU A 53 -0.89 -1.96 -3.93
N PHE A 54 -1.20 -1.59 -2.69
CA PHE A 54 -2.09 -0.47 -2.38
C PHE A 54 -1.53 0.86 -2.92
N GLY A 55 -0.21 1.05 -2.88
CA GLY A 55 0.46 2.19 -3.51
C GLY A 55 0.21 2.26 -5.03
N HIS A 56 0.28 1.12 -5.73
CA HIS A 56 -0.05 1.05 -7.15
C HIS A 56 -1.53 1.35 -7.42
N HIS A 57 -2.44 0.80 -6.62
CA HIS A 57 -3.88 1.05 -6.75
C HIS A 57 -4.22 2.53 -6.57
N LYS A 58 -3.61 3.19 -5.58
CA LYS A 58 -3.77 4.64 -5.37
C LYS A 58 -3.37 5.43 -6.62
N LYS A 59 -2.20 5.13 -7.19
CA LYS A 59 -1.72 5.80 -8.41
C LYS A 59 -2.66 5.58 -9.60
N ALA A 60 -3.19 4.37 -9.75
CA ALA A 60 -4.17 4.09 -10.80
C ALA A 60 -5.46 4.92 -10.61
N MET A 61 -5.95 5.03 -9.37
CA MET A 61 -7.10 5.90 -9.04
C MET A 61 -6.81 7.37 -9.32
N ASP A 62 -5.62 7.86 -8.97
CA ASP A 62 -5.19 9.23 -9.26
C ASP A 62 -5.21 9.51 -10.77
N LEU A 63 -4.69 8.59 -11.60
CA LEU A 63 -4.71 8.71 -13.06
C LEU A 63 -6.12 8.68 -13.64
N LEU A 64 -6.98 7.76 -13.19
CA LEU A 64 -8.38 7.70 -13.60
C LEU A 64 -9.12 8.99 -13.25
N THR A 65 -8.85 9.53 -12.06
CA THR A 65 -9.45 10.77 -11.59
C THR A 65 -9.04 11.96 -12.47
N LEU A 66 -7.75 12.07 -12.81
CA LEU A 66 -7.26 13.08 -13.75
C LEU A 66 -7.96 12.99 -15.11
N GLU A 67 -8.17 11.78 -15.63
CA GLU A 67 -8.83 11.59 -16.92
C GLU A 67 -10.32 11.97 -16.90
N ILE A 68 -11.01 11.67 -15.79
CA ILE A 68 -12.40 12.11 -15.57
C ILE A 68 -12.50 13.64 -15.54
N PHE A 69 -11.54 14.33 -14.90
CA PHE A 69 -11.54 15.80 -14.87
C PHE A 69 -11.20 16.42 -16.23
N LYS A 70 -10.25 15.84 -16.98
CA LYS A 70 -9.93 16.28 -18.34
C LYS A 70 -11.12 16.13 -19.29
N SER A 71 -11.80 14.99 -19.27
CA SER A 71 -12.97 14.77 -20.14
C SER A 71 -14.13 15.72 -19.81
N ARG A 72 -14.38 16.01 -18.52
CA ARG A 72 -15.39 17.02 -18.12
C ARG A 72 -15.04 18.44 -18.57
N SER A 73 -13.78 18.85 -18.42
CA SER A 73 -13.35 20.20 -18.82
C SER A 73 -13.32 20.39 -20.35
N ALA A 74 -13.03 19.34 -21.10
CA ALA A 74 -13.13 19.36 -22.57
C ALA A 74 -14.60 19.44 -23.07
N GLY A 75 -15.56 18.93 -22.29
CA GLY A 75 -17.00 19.03 -22.60
C GLY A 75 -17.61 20.42 -22.37
N THR A 76 -16.94 21.31 -21.63
CA THR A 76 -17.43 22.66 -21.30
C THR A 76 -16.95 23.76 -22.26
N SER A 77 -16.02 23.46 -23.18
CA SER A 77 -15.53 24.42 -24.18
C SER A 77 -16.37 24.49 -25.46
N GLY A 78 -17.55 23.87 -25.49
CA GLY A 78 -18.43 23.79 -26.67
C GLY A 78 -19.68 24.66 -26.63
N GLN A 79 -19.86 25.53 -25.62
CA GLN A 79 -21.00 26.45 -25.56
C GLN A 79 -20.50 27.88 -25.74
N GLU A 80 -20.47 28.34 -27.00
CA GLU A 80 -20.22 29.76 -27.31
C GLU A 80 -21.35 30.62 -26.71
N PRO A 81 -21.04 31.65 -25.92
CA PRO A 81 -22.01 32.67 -25.55
C PRO A 81 -22.12 33.66 -26.70
N GLY A 82 -23.02 33.40 -27.65
CA GLY A 82 -23.34 34.40 -28.66
C GLY A 82 -23.90 33.85 -29.95
N ALA A 83 -25.22 33.72 -30.02
CA ALA A 83 -25.94 33.93 -31.26
C ALA A 83 -27.17 34.77 -30.96
N SER A 84 -27.03 36.05 -31.29
CA SER A 84 -28.01 37.11 -31.63
C SER A 84 -29.41 37.07 -31.03
#